data_AF-A0A7V8DDG9-F1
#
_entry.id   AF-A0A7V8DDG9-F1
#
_cell.length_a   1.000
_cell.length_b   1.000
_cell.length_c   1.000
_cell.angle_alpha   90.00
_cell.angle_beta   90.00
_cell.angle_gamma   90.00
#
_symmetry.space_group_name_H-M   'P 1'
#
loop_
_entity.id
_entity.type
_entity.pdbx_description
1 polymer ?
#
loop_
_entity_poly.entity_id
_entity_poly.type
_entity_poly.pdbx_seq_one_letter_code
_entity_poly.pdbx_strand_id
1 'polypeptide(L)'
;MESRHARSRLRFGLFTLSFFSALGGAAWYMISGGRPAEPGGIVSEEAAPPPAASAGDTMPHGVPVPSPSAIPSEGPSPGAGLAIEGSVYFKRQVTRSLKLIWTYDREAFDFIRKYVYVVRSAGKTAFGMHAGVPTVFISEINTYKSDAWCAGIIAHHAWHSYYRSASNAAAKRRPAPPPPGEKAEWIAEKVPNPLEFDITTLRDITAQEKKADEFQLRVLGAVGASRAEISLVRRRDPRDLSVSHDGSYSSKP
;
A
#
# COMPACT_ATOMS: atom_id res chain seq x y z
N MET A 1 67.20 -3.62 -13.39
CA MET A 1 65.88 -3.87 -12.76
C MET A 1 65.39 -2.58 -12.12
N GLU A 2 64.98 -1.62 -12.95
CA GLU A 2 64.48 -0.31 -12.54
C GLU A 2 63.14 -0.04 -13.24
N SER A 3 62.30 0.79 -12.60
CA SER A 3 61.24 1.57 -13.25
C SER A 3 59.92 0.86 -13.63
N ARG A 4 59.11 0.50 -12.63
CA ARG A 4 57.64 0.34 -12.83
C ARG A 4 56.74 1.08 -11.83
N HIS A 5 57.27 1.59 -10.71
CA HIS A 5 56.42 2.22 -9.68
C HIS A 5 56.15 3.73 -9.82
N ALA A 6 56.86 4.44 -10.70
CA ALA A 6 56.71 5.91 -10.79
C ALA A 6 55.54 6.41 -11.66
N ARG A 7 54.93 5.56 -12.51
CA ARG A 7 53.92 6.02 -13.50
C ARG A 7 52.46 5.99 -13.03
N SER A 8 52.14 5.43 -11.86
CA SER A 8 50.74 5.31 -11.41
C SER A 8 50.22 6.51 -10.62
N ARG A 9 51.11 7.38 -10.11
CA ARG A 9 50.70 8.53 -9.26
C ARG A 9 50.26 9.76 -10.04
N LEU A 10 50.60 9.88 -11.32
CA LEU A 10 50.25 11.07 -12.12
C LEU A 10 48.84 11.03 -12.72
N ARG A 11 48.20 9.85 -12.81
CA ARG A 11 46.86 9.71 -13.43
C ARG A 11 45.70 9.87 -12.45
N PHE A 12 45.95 9.87 -11.14
CA PHE A 12 44.91 10.06 -10.12
C PHE A 12 44.62 11.55 -9.82
N GLY A 13 45.55 12.46 -10.09
CA GLY A 13 45.38 13.89 -9.80
C GLY A 13 44.51 14.65 -10.78
N LEU A 14 44.36 14.18 -12.02
CA LEU A 14 43.57 14.88 -13.05
C LEU A 14 42.07 14.57 -13.02
N PHE A 15 41.65 13.45 -12.43
CA PHE A 15 40.22 13.10 -12.35
C PHE A 15 39.48 13.79 -11.20
N THR A 16 40.19 14.15 -10.12
CA THR A 16 39.58 14.81 -8.96
C THR A 16 39.30 16.30 -9.19
N LEU A 17 40.00 16.97 -10.10
CA LEU A 17 39.78 18.40 -10.34
C LEU A 17 38.53 18.67 -11.20
N SER A 18 38.15 17.75 -12.10
CA SER A 18 36.98 17.93 -12.97
C SER A 18 35.65 17.68 -12.25
N PHE A 19 35.64 16.83 -11.21
CA PHE A 19 34.40 16.48 -10.49
C PHE A 19 33.91 17.61 -9.56
N PHE A 20 34.83 18.40 -8.98
CA PHE A 20 34.45 19.51 -8.10
C PHE A 20 33.96 20.76 -8.87
N SER A 21 34.38 20.97 -10.11
CA SER A 21 33.90 22.09 -10.94
C SER A 21 32.43 21.93 -11.36
N ALA A 22 31.96 20.70 -11.58
CA ALA A 22 30.57 20.44 -11.96
C ALA A 22 29.59 20.54 -10.77
N LEU A 23 30.03 20.23 -9.55
CA LEU A 23 29.19 20.34 -8.35
C LEU A 23 29.13 21.79 -7.81
N GLY A 24 30.19 22.59 -8.01
CA GLY A 24 30.20 24.00 -7.60
C GLY A 24 29.18 24.87 -8.35
N GLY A 25 29.01 24.64 -9.67
CA GLY A 25 28.08 25.42 -10.49
C GLY A 25 26.60 25.23 -10.13
N ALA A 26 26.19 24.01 -9.79
CA ALA A 26 24.81 23.70 -9.43
C ALA A 26 24.42 24.27 -8.05
N ALA A 27 25.36 24.32 -7.10
CA ALA A 27 25.14 24.91 -5.78
C ALA A 27 25.03 26.44 -5.86
N TRP A 28 25.84 27.10 -6.69
CA TRP A 28 25.74 28.56 -6.90
C TRP A 28 24.40 28.96 -7.54
N TYR A 29 23.93 28.20 -8.54
CA TYR A 29 22.65 28.44 -9.21
C TYR A 29 21.43 28.35 -8.29
N MET A 30 21.46 27.45 -7.29
CA MET A 30 20.41 27.32 -6.28
C MET A 30 20.42 28.45 -5.23
N ILE A 31 21.61 29.01 -4.93
CA ILE A 31 21.77 30.08 -3.95
C ILE A 31 21.49 31.46 -4.56
N SER A 32 21.78 31.66 -5.86
CA SER A 32 21.62 32.97 -6.51
C SER A 32 20.20 33.32 -6.95
N GLY A 33 19.17 32.53 -6.61
CA GLY A 33 17.76 32.92 -6.76
C GLY A 33 17.32 33.28 -8.18
N GLY A 34 17.94 32.67 -9.20
CA GLY A 34 17.69 32.97 -10.60
C GLY A 34 16.30 32.53 -11.06
N ARG A 35 15.29 33.39 -10.84
CA ARG A 35 14.05 33.37 -11.62
C ARG A 35 14.39 33.90 -13.02
N PRO A 36 14.21 33.12 -14.10
CA PRO A 36 14.25 33.72 -15.43
C PRO A 36 13.16 34.79 -15.49
N ALA A 37 13.57 36.00 -15.86
CA ALA A 37 12.67 37.10 -16.11
C ALA A 37 11.73 36.70 -17.26
N GLU A 38 10.44 36.50 -16.97
CA GLU A 38 9.44 36.36 -18.01
C GLU A 38 9.29 37.70 -18.74
N PRO A 39 9.46 37.75 -20.06
CA PRO A 39 9.20 38.96 -20.82
C PRO A 39 7.69 39.15 -20.99
N GLY A 40 7.16 40.15 -20.31
CA GLY A 40 6.14 41.06 -20.83
C GLY A 40 4.74 40.50 -21.09
N GLY A 41 3.81 40.82 -20.19
CA GLY A 41 2.37 40.69 -20.41
C GLY A 41 1.60 41.57 -19.44
N ILE A 42 1.71 42.89 -19.60
CA ILE A 42 0.89 43.86 -18.88
C ILE A 42 -0.47 43.87 -19.59
N VAL A 43 -1.46 43.19 -19.01
CA VAL A 43 -2.87 43.43 -19.34
C VAL A 43 -3.51 43.91 -18.05
N SER A 44 -3.77 45.21 -18.00
CA SER A 44 -4.61 45.82 -16.98
C SER A 44 -6.01 45.25 -17.12
N GLU A 45 -6.45 44.44 -16.15
CA GLU A 45 -7.84 44.01 -16.05
C GLU A 45 -8.58 44.95 -15.10
N GLU A 46 -9.45 45.73 -15.73
CA GLU A 46 -10.34 46.73 -15.15
C GLU A 46 -11.32 46.06 -14.16
N ALA A 47 -11.35 46.60 -12.95
CA ALA A 47 -12.21 46.12 -11.87
C ALA A 47 -13.69 46.34 -12.20
N ALA A 48 -14.38 45.26 -12.58
CA ALA A 48 -15.83 45.26 -12.72
C ALA A 48 -16.51 45.26 -11.33
N PRO A 49 -17.62 46.01 -11.14
CA PRO A 49 -18.37 46.05 -9.90
C PRO A 49 -19.11 44.74 -9.61
N PRO A 50 -19.43 44.45 -8.33
CA PRO A 50 -20.11 43.22 -7.93
C PRO A 50 -21.57 43.19 -8.47
N PRO A 51 -22.03 42.10 -9.08
CA PRO A 51 -23.43 41.94 -9.43
C PRO A 51 -24.28 41.75 -8.17
N ALA A 52 -25.40 42.46 -8.16
CA ALA A 52 -26.41 42.48 -7.13
C ALA A 52 -26.94 41.08 -6.77
N ALA A 53 -27.25 40.91 -5.49
CA ALA A 53 -27.91 39.75 -4.92
C ALA A 53 -29.21 39.44 -5.68
N SER A 54 -29.19 38.36 -6.46
CA SER A 54 -30.41 37.71 -6.96
C SER A 54 -30.87 36.72 -5.89
N ALA A 55 -31.85 37.15 -5.12
CA ALA A 55 -32.67 36.28 -4.30
C ALA A 55 -33.66 35.56 -5.24
N GLY A 56 -33.53 34.24 -5.33
CA GLY A 56 -34.50 33.39 -6.01
C GLY A 56 -33.84 32.39 -6.94
N ASP A 57 -33.44 31.24 -6.40
CA ASP A 57 -34.01 30.00 -6.94
C ASP A 57 -33.88 28.84 -5.97
N THR A 58 -35.05 28.28 -5.69
CA THR A 58 -35.35 27.03 -5.02
C THR A 58 -34.36 25.94 -5.41
N MET A 59 -33.48 25.53 -4.48
CA MET A 59 -32.68 24.32 -4.63
C MET A 59 -33.58 23.09 -4.38
N PRO A 60 -33.88 22.23 -5.37
CA PRO A 60 -34.36 20.90 -5.08
C PRO A 60 -33.15 20.07 -4.63
N HIS A 61 -32.69 20.29 -3.39
CA HIS A 61 -31.76 19.41 -2.72
C HIS A 61 -32.47 18.13 -2.24
N GLY A 62 -32.98 17.37 -3.20
CA GLY A 62 -33.13 15.93 -3.03
C GLY A 62 -31.78 15.30 -3.32
N VAL A 63 -30.88 15.28 -2.33
CA VAL A 63 -29.74 14.34 -2.38
C VAL A 63 -30.38 12.96 -2.53
N PRO A 64 -30.15 12.21 -3.62
CA PRO A 64 -30.71 10.88 -3.77
C PRO A 64 -30.18 10.04 -2.62
N VAL A 65 -31.06 9.80 -1.63
CA VAL A 65 -30.79 8.86 -0.54
C VAL A 65 -30.48 7.54 -1.21
N PRO A 66 -29.27 6.98 -1.06
CA PRO A 66 -28.93 5.71 -1.69
C PRO A 66 -29.93 4.67 -1.20
N SER A 67 -30.66 4.07 -2.14
CA SER A 67 -31.65 3.03 -1.85
C SER A 67 -31.00 1.95 -0.99
N PRO A 68 -31.53 1.63 0.21
CA PRO A 68 -30.95 0.65 1.11
C PRO A 68 -31.10 -0.82 0.63
N SER A 69 -31.60 -1.03 -0.58
CA SER A 69 -31.90 -2.36 -1.15
C SER A 69 -30.99 -2.75 -2.31
N ALA A 70 -29.75 -2.25 -2.35
CA ALA A 70 -28.74 -2.84 -3.22
C ALA A 70 -28.49 -4.28 -2.73
N ILE A 71 -29.12 -5.23 -3.42
CA ILE A 71 -28.94 -6.67 -3.20
C ILE A 71 -27.44 -6.91 -3.11
N PRO A 72 -26.94 -7.54 -2.02
CA PRO A 72 -25.52 -7.83 -1.90
C PRO A 72 -25.13 -8.64 -3.13
N SER A 73 -24.28 -8.05 -3.98
CA SER A 73 -23.74 -8.71 -5.16
C SER A 73 -23.25 -10.07 -4.72
N GLU A 74 -23.81 -11.14 -5.31
CA GLU A 74 -23.19 -12.45 -5.23
C GLU A 74 -21.74 -12.24 -5.65
N GLY A 75 -20.81 -12.49 -4.71
CA GLY A 75 -19.41 -12.15 -4.91
C GLY A 75 -18.88 -12.78 -6.19
N PRO A 76 -17.83 -12.20 -6.80
CA PRO A 76 -17.24 -12.76 -8.01
C PRO A 76 -16.90 -14.25 -7.80
N SER A 77 -17.27 -15.09 -8.76
CA SER A 77 -16.93 -16.52 -8.73
C SER A 77 -15.41 -16.68 -8.57
N PRO A 78 -14.92 -17.56 -7.68
CA PRO A 78 -13.49 -17.83 -7.53
C PRO A 78 -12.87 -18.17 -8.89
N GLY A 79 -11.99 -17.30 -9.41
CA GLY A 79 -11.36 -17.46 -10.73
C GLY A 79 -11.64 -16.35 -11.74
N ALA A 80 -12.64 -15.47 -11.50
CA ALA A 80 -12.99 -14.37 -12.40
C ALA A 80 -12.00 -13.18 -12.41
N GLY A 81 -10.90 -13.27 -11.66
CA GLY A 81 -9.96 -12.16 -11.46
C GLY A 81 -10.32 -11.27 -10.26
N LEU A 82 -9.51 -10.24 -10.04
CA LEU A 82 -9.68 -9.29 -8.95
C LEU A 82 -10.83 -8.31 -9.27
N ALA A 83 -11.90 -8.34 -8.48
CA ALA A 83 -13.01 -7.39 -8.61
C ALA A 83 -12.73 -6.09 -7.84
N ILE A 84 -13.18 -4.95 -8.38
CA ILE A 84 -13.07 -3.65 -7.73
C ILE A 84 -14.47 -3.05 -7.56
N GLU A 85 -14.86 -2.82 -6.31
CA GLU A 85 -16.20 -2.38 -5.92
C GLU A 85 -16.15 -1.00 -5.26
N GLY A 86 -16.99 -0.07 -5.73
CA GLY A 86 -16.99 1.31 -5.25
C GLY A 86 -17.40 2.30 -6.33
N SER A 87 -17.18 3.58 -6.07
CA SER A 87 -17.45 4.66 -7.04
C SER A 87 -16.55 4.54 -8.29
N VAL A 88 -16.92 5.22 -9.37
CA VAL A 88 -16.11 5.25 -10.60
C VAL A 88 -14.71 5.82 -10.32
N TYR A 89 -14.61 6.82 -9.46
CA TYR A 89 -13.35 7.43 -9.02
C TYR A 89 -12.47 6.43 -8.25
N PHE A 90 -13.08 5.69 -7.31
CA PHE A 90 -12.40 4.63 -6.57
C PHE A 90 -11.85 3.56 -7.50
N LYS A 91 -12.69 3.04 -8.42
CA LYS A 91 -12.30 2.03 -9.40
C LYS A 91 -11.12 2.50 -10.26
N ARG A 92 -11.15 3.75 -10.73
CA ARG A 92 -10.05 4.35 -11.49
C ARG A 92 -8.75 4.43 -10.68
N GLN A 93 -8.84 4.86 -9.43
CA GLN A 93 -7.68 4.99 -8.52
C GLN A 93 -7.03 3.64 -8.22
N VAL A 94 -7.83 2.63 -7.86
CA VAL A 94 -7.35 1.27 -7.60
C VAL A 94 -6.77 0.65 -8.87
N THR A 95 -7.40 0.85 -10.02
CA THR A 95 -6.90 0.35 -11.33
C THR A 95 -5.53 0.96 -11.66
N ARG A 96 -5.35 2.27 -11.49
CA ARG A 96 -4.05 2.94 -11.69
C ARG A 96 -2.98 2.38 -10.76
N SER A 97 -3.32 2.23 -9.49
CA SER A 97 -2.43 1.69 -8.45
C SER A 97 -1.98 0.27 -8.78
N LEU A 98 -2.91 -0.61 -9.15
CA LEU A 98 -2.61 -1.98 -9.59
C LEU A 98 -1.79 -2.02 -10.89
N LYS A 99 -2.06 -1.11 -11.84
CA LYS A 99 -1.27 -0.98 -13.07
C LYS A 99 0.17 -0.57 -12.78
N LEU A 100 0.43 0.27 -11.78
CA LEU A 100 1.80 0.60 -11.34
C LEU A 100 2.52 -0.65 -10.84
N ILE A 101 1.90 -1.42 -9.95
CA ILE A 101 2.49 -2.68 -9.44
C ILE A 101 2.77 -3.63 -10.61
N TRP A 102 1.79 -3.83 -11.50
CA TRP A 102 1.94 -4.68 -12.68
C TRP A 102 3.12 -4.29 -13.58
N THR A 103 3.38 -2.99 -13.71
CA THR A 103 4.44 -2.43 -14.57
C THR A 103 5.83 -2.57 -13.93
N TYR A 104 5.94 -2.34 -12.61
CA TYR A 104 7.23 -2.20 -11.94
C TYR A 104 7.60 -3.37 -11.00
N ASP A 105 6.63 -4.17 -10.53
CA ASP A 105 6.83 -5.34 -9.67
C ASP A 105 5.81 -6.43 -10.02
N ARG A 106 6.09 -7.16 -11.12
CA ARG A 106 5.19 -8.18 -11.65
C ARG A 106 4.94 -9.31 -10.65
N GLU A 107 5.95 -9.68 -9.86
CA GLU A 107 5.85 -10.70 -8.82
C GLU A 107 4.87 -10.27 -7.72
N ALA A 108 4.95 -9.02 -7.24
CA ALA A 108 3.97 -8.49 -6.29
C ALA A 108 2.55 -8.48 -6.86
N PHE A 109 2.40 -8.11 -8.14
CA PHE A 109 1.08 -8.12 -8.78
C PHE A 109 0.47 -9.52 -8.82
N ASP A 110 1.25 -10.53 -9.22
CA ASP A 110 0.79 -11.91 -9.26
C ASP A 110 0.49 -12.45 -7.85
N PHE A 111 1.27 -12.06 -6.85
CA PHE A 111 0.99 -12.34 -5.44
C PHE A 111 -0.34 -11.75 -4.99
N ILE A 112 -0.59 -10.46 -5.27
CA ILE A 112 -1.86 -9.78 -4.94
C ILE A 112 -3.03 -10.49 -5.61
N ARG A 113 -2.92 -10.80 -6.91
CA ARG A 113 -3.97 -11.49 -7.68
C ARG A 113 -4.32 -12.87 -7.12
N LYS A 114 -3.35 -13.55 -6.51
CA LYS A 114 -3.53 -14.87 -5.91
C LYS A 114 -4.29 -14.84 -4.58
N TYR A 115 -4.13 -13.79 -3.79
CA TYR A 115 -4.63 -13.73 -2.41
C TYR A 115 -5.73 -12.69 -2.17
N VAL A 116 -5.92 -11.72 -3.06
CA VAL A 116 -6.99 -10.73 -2.98
C VAL A 116 -7.96 -10.96 -4.13
N TYR A 117 -9.24 -11.10 -3.80
CA TYR A 117 -10.30 -11.33 -4.79
C TYR A 117 -11.19 -10.10 -4.99
N VAL A 118 -11.37 -9.28 -3.94
CA VAL A 118 -12.17 -8.06 -4.01
C VAL A 118 -11.44 -6.91 -3.32
N VAL A 119 -11.38 -5.76 -3.99
CA VAL A 119 -11.01 -4.47 -3.38
C VAL A 119 -12.25 -3.60 -3.35
N ARG A 120 -12.71 -3.22 -2.15
CA ARG A 120 -13.97 -2.49 -1.93
C ARG A 120 -13.73 -1.14 -1.23
N SER A 121 -14.41 -0.10 -1.68
CA SER A 121 -14.48 1.19 -0.99
C SER A 121 -15.25 1.05 0.33
N ALA A 122 -14.72 1.60 1.42
CA ALA A 122 -15.36 1.56 2.74
C ALA A 122 -15.08 2.83 3.56
N GLY A 123 -15.73 2.98 4.71
CA GLY A 123 -15.44 4.08 5.64
C GLY A 123 -14.09 3.94 6.37
N LYS A 124 -13.55 2.72 6.45
CA LYS A 124 -12.27 2.40 7.10
C LYS A 124 -11.45 1.43 6.26
N THR A 125 -10.13 1.50 6.39
CA THR A 125 -9.22 0.56 5.74
C THR A 125 -9.10 -0.68 6.61
N ALA A 126 -9.29 -1.86 6.03
CA ALA A 126 -9.28 -3.13 6.74
C ALA A 126 -9.13 -4.31 5.78
N PHE A 127 -8.76 -5.47 6.31
CA PHE A 127 -8.87 -6.74 5.62
C PHE A 127 -9.92 -7.63 6.31
N GLY A 128 -10.71 -8.37 5.52
CA GLY A 128 -11.71 -9.28 6.07
C GLY A 128 -12.25 -10.28 5.06
N MET A 129 -13.17 -11.12 5.52
CA MET A 129 -13.91 -12.07 4.67
C MET A 129 -15.32 -11.52 4.45
N HIS A 130 -15.66 -11.17 3.21
CA HIS A 130 -17.02 -10.75 2.84
C HIS A 130 -17.68 -11.86 2.02
N ALA A 131 -18.77 -12.44 2.52
CA ALA A 131 -19.41 -13.61 1.90
C ALA A 131 -18.42 -14.78 1.63
N GLY A 132 -17.48 -15.02 2.55
CA GLY A 132 -16.47 -16.08 2.40
C GLY A 132 -15.34 -15.76 1.43
N VAL A 133 -15.29 -14.55 0.86
CA VAL A 133 -14.26 -14.10 -0.07
C VAL A 133 -13.28 -13.15 0.63
N PRO A 134 -11.95 -13.34 0.50
CA PRO A 134 -10.97 -12.37 0.98
C PRO A 134 -11.15 -11.00 0.30
N THR A 135 -11.47 -9.99 1.11
CA THR A 135 -11.80 -8.63 0.66
C THR A 135 -10.93 -7.62 1.37
N VAL A 136 -10.32 -6.72 0.58
CA VAL A 136 -9.60 -5.55 1.07
C VAL A 136 -10.55 -4.37 1.03
N PHE A 137 -10.80 -3.78 2.19
CA PHE A 137 -11.58 -2.56 2.35
C PHE A 137 -10.61 -1.38 2.44
N ILE A 138 -10.84 -0.33 1.65
CA ILE A 138 -9.96 0.86 1.66
C ILE A 138 -10.81 2.10 1.88
N SER A 139 -10.38 2.95 2.83
CA SER A 139 -11.01 4.25 3.05
C SER A 139 -10.66 5.24 1.93
N GLU A 140 -11.51 6.26 1.73
CA GLU A 140 -11.25 7.29 0.73
C GLU A 140 -9.94 8.03 1.00
N ILE A 141 -9.64 8.33 2.27
CA ILE A 141 -8.39 8.99 2.69
C ILE A 141 -7.16 8.20 2.22
N ASN A 142 -7.16 6.88 2.37
CA ASN A 142 -6.05 6.05 1.93
C ASN A 142 -6.07 5.80 0.41
N THR A 143 -7.25 5.74 -0.20
CA THR A 143 -7.39 5.53 -1.64
C THR A 143 -6.82 6.68 -2.45
N TYR A 144 -7.17 7.92 -2.07
CA TYR A 144 -6.86 9.12 -2.86
C TYR A 144 -5.59 9.84 -2.40
N LYS A 145 -4.82 9.29 -1.45
CA LYS A 145 -3.56 9.87 -1.02
C LYS A 145 -2.53 9.93 -2.15
N SER A 146 -2.31 8.82 -2.84
CA SER A 146 -1.54 8.72 -4.09
C SER A 146 -1.74 7.32 -4.70
N ASP A 147 -1.41 7.14 -5.99
CA ASP A 147 -1.43 5.82 -6.63
C ASP A 147 -0.44 4.85 -5.95
N ALA A 148 0.75 5.34 -5.59
CA ALA A 148 1.78 4.55 -4.94
C ALA A 148 1.36 4.12 -3.52
N TRP A 149 0.77 5.02 -2.75
CA TRP A 149 0.27 4.72 -1.41
C TRP A 149 -0.86 3.69 -1.47
N CYS A 150 -1.83 3.88 -2.36
CA CYS A 150 -2.93 2.93 -2.55
C CYS A 150 -2.40 1.54 -2.97
N ALA A 151 -1.41 1.49 -3.87
CA ALA A 151 -0.71 0.25 -4.22
C ALA A 151 -0.07 -0.42 -3.01
N GLY A 152 0.61 0.35 -2.16
CA GLY A 152 1.22 -0.15 -0.92
C GLY A 152 0.20 -0.70 0.08
N ILE A 153 -0.96 -0.06 0.24
CA ILE A 153 -2.05 -0.54 1.11
C ILE A 153 -2.63 -1.87 0.60
N ILE A 154 -2.85 -1.99 -0.71
CA ILE A 154 -3.32 -3.24 -1.31
C ILE A 154 -2.30 -4.36 -1.08
N ALA A 155 -1.00 -4.08 -1.28
CA ALA A 155 0.07 -5.03 -1.04
C ALA A 155 0.12 -5.49 0.43
N HIS A 156 0.04 -4.55 1.37
CA HIS A 156 0.01 -4.83 2.79
C HIS A 156 -1.12 -5.81 3.14
N HIS A 157 -2.36 -5.54 2.72
CA HIS A 157 -3.47 -6.45 3.01
C HIS A 157 -3.45 -7.76 2.21
N ALA A 158 -2.82 -7.78 1.03
CA ALA A 158 -2.59 -9.04 0.31
C ALA A 158 -1.70 -9.99 1.13
N TRP A 159 -0.72 -9.45 1.86
CA TRP A 159 0.11 -10.23 2.77
C TRP A 159 -0.70 -10.85 3.92
N HIS A 160 -1.57 -10.06 4.54
CA HIS A 160 -2.50 -10.57 5.58
C HIS A 160 -3.42 -11.67 5.04
N SER A 161 -3.92 -11.53 3.82
CA SER A 161 -4.72 -12.55 3.17
C SER A 161 -3.93 -13.84 2.89
N TYR A 162 -2.69 -13.72 2.41
CA TYR A 162 -1.78 -14.85 2.25
C TYR A 162 -1.56 -15.58 3.57
N TYR A 163 -1.21 -14.85 4.63
CA TYR A 163 -0.93 -15.43 5.93
C TYR A 163 -2.14 -16.21 6.47
N ARG A 164 -3.34 -15.63 6.37
CA ARG A 164 -4.59 -16.29 6.75
C ARG A 164 -4.88 -17.53 5.90
N SER A 165 -4.60 -17.48 4.60
CA SER A 165 -4.77 -18.62 3.70
C SER A 165 -3.80 -19.76 4.07
N ALA A 166 -2.54 -19.44 4.36
CA ALA A 166 -1.52 -20.39 4.75
C ALA A 166 -1.83 -21.05 6.10
N SER A 167 -2.28 -20.27 7.10
CA SER A 167 -2.67 -20.81 8.41
C SER A 167 -3.88 -21.73 8.31
N ASN A 168 -4.90 -21.37 7.51
CA ASN A 168 -6.05 -22.23 7.25
C ASN A 168 -5.67 -23.53 6.52
N ALA A 169 -4.74 -23.47 5.56
CA ALA A 169 -4.25 -24.66 4.87
C ALA A 169 -3.51 -25.60 5.83
N ALA A 170 -2.72 -25.06 6.77
CA ALA A 170 -2.08 -25.84 7.81
C ALA A 170 -3.11 -26.50 8.75
N ALA A 171 -4.16 -25.77 9.15
CA ALA A 171 -5.23 -26.31 9.99
C ALA A 171 -5.98 -27.47 9.32
N LYS A 172 -6.24 -27.39 8.00
CA LYS A 172 -6.89 -28.47 7.23
C LYS A 172 -6.06 -29.73 7.07
N ARG A 173 -4.73 -29.63 7.21
CA ARG A 173 -3.81 -30.79 7.16
C ARG A 173 -3.69 -31.52 8.50
N ARG A 174 -4.33 -31.01 9.56
CA ARG A 174 -4.34 -31.69 10.86
C ARG A 174 -5.11 -33.00 10.74
N PRO A 175 -4.52 -34.14 11.15
CA PRO A 175 -5.25 -35.40 11.19
C PRO A 175 -6.49 -35.26 12.07
N ALA A 176 -7.56 -35.98 11.71
CA ALA A 176 -8.78 -36.01 12.52
C ALA A 176 -8.43 -36.44 13.97
N PRO A 177 -9.09 -35.87 14.99
CA PRO A 177 -8.91 -36.36 16.34
C PRO A 177 -9.23 -37.86 16.38
N PRO A 178 -8.46 -38.65 17.15
CA PRO A 178 -8.75 -40.07 17.29
C PRO A 178 -10.15 -40.25 17.89
N PRO A 179 -10.84 -41.36 17.58
CA PRO A 179 -12.11 -41.66 18.20
C PRO A 179 -11.97 -41.75 19.74
N PRO A 180 -13.04 -41.45 20.50
CA PRO A 180 -13.00 -41.48 21.97
C PRO A 180 -12.51 -42.83 22.50
N GLY A 181 -11.40 -42.83 23.24
CA GLY A 181 -10.78 -44.04 23.80
C GLY A 181 -9.45 -44.45 23.14
N GLU A 182 -9.15 -43.95 21.94
CA GLU A 182 -7.85 -44.14 21.30
C GLU A 182 -6.89 -43.00 21.64
N LYS A 183 -5.66 -43.33 22.04
CA LYS A 183 -4.60 -42.34 22.26
C LYS A 183 -4.04 -41.95 20.90
N ALA A 184 -4.14 -40.67 20.52
CA ALA A 184 -3.41 -40.20 19.36
C ALA A 184 -1.91 -40.15 19.66
N GLU A 185 -1.17 -41.03 19.00
CA GLU A 185 0.29 -41.08 19.09
C GLU A 185 0.93 -39.74 18.67
N TRP A 186 0.31 -39.04 17.71
CA TRP A 186 0.71 -37.68 17.28
C TRP A 186 0.40 -36.57 18.30
N ILE A 187 -0.46 -36.82 19.30
CA ILE A 187 -0.67 -35.89 20.42
C ILE A 187 0.39 -36.13 21.52
N ALA A 188 0.89 -37.36 21.66
CA ALA A 188 1.92 -37.73 22.62
C ALA A 188 3.31 -37.29 22.17
N GLU A 189 3.61 -37.43 20.88
CA GLU A 189 4.72 -36.73 20.22
C GLU A 189 4.27 -35.33 19.85
N LYS A 190 4.23 -34.40 20.80
CA LYS A 190 4.19 -32.96 20.50
C LYS A 190 5.43 -32.60 19.69
N VAL A 191 5.44 -32.87 18.38
CA VAL A 191 6.34 -32.20 17.45
C VAL A 191 5.90 -30.74 17.50
N PRO A 192 6.72 -29.83 18.07
CA PRO A 192 6.37 -28.42 18.13
C PRO A 192 6.12 -27.99 16.70
N ASN A 193 4.86 -27.73 16.37
CA ASN A 193 4.44 -27.40 15.03
C ASN A 193 5.14 -26.07 14.68
N PRO A 194 6.08 -26.06 13.71
CA PRO A 194 6.89 -24.87 13.41
C PRO A 194 6.05 -23.74 12.80
N LEU A 195 4.75 -23.98 12.58
CA LEU A 195 3.76 -23.04 12.06
C LEU A 195 2.53 -22.90 12.98
N GLU A 196 2.50 -23.50 14.18
CA GLU A 196 1.51 -23.14 15.22
C GLU A 196 2.00 -21.87 15.92
N PHE A 197 1.83 -20.76 15.23
CA PHE A 197 1.75 -19.50 15.92
C PHE A 197 0.34 -19.42 16.47
N ASP A 198 0.20 -19.74 17.75
CA ASP A 198 -0.97 -19.29 18.49
C ASP A 198 -0.90 -17.77 18.42
N ILE A 199 -1.73 -17.15 17.57
CA ILE A 199 -1.82 -15.67 17.42
C ILE A 199 -2.48 -15.08 18.68
N THR A 200 -2.19 -15.65 19.83
CA THR A 200 -2.57 -15.21 21.16
C THR A 200 -1.54 -14.25 21.73
N THR A 201 -0.30 -14.28 21.22
CA THR A 201 0.75 -13.37 21.70
C THR A 201 0.86 -12.12 20.84
N LEU A 202 0.98 -10.96 21.51
CA LEU A 202 1.29 -9.67 20.87
C LEU A 202 2.53 -9.74 19.99
N ARG A 203 3.48 -10.63 20.32
CA ARG A 203 4.71 -10.83 19.56
C ARG A 203 4.44 -11.37 18.16
N ASP A 204 3.49 -12.29 18.00
CA ASP A 204 3.17 -12.89 16.71
C ASP A 204 2.44 -11.91 15.80
N ILE A 205 1.56 -11.08 16.38
CA ILE A 205 0.89 -9.99 15.67
C ILE A 205 1.94 -8.99 15.16
N THR A 206 2.83 -8.51 16.03
CA THR A 206 3.90 -7.59 15.64
C THR A 206 4.83 -8.18 14.58
N ALA A 207 5.12 -9.50 14.63
CA ALA A 207 5.94 -10.15 13.61
C ALA A 207 5.23 -10.23 12.25
N GLN A 208 3.91 -10.51 12.24
CA GLN A 208 3.10 -10.52 11.03
C GLN A 208 3.01 -9.12 10.42
N GLU A 209 2.76 -8.09 11.24
CA GLU A 209 2.71 -6.70 10.78
C GLU A 209 4.04 -6.25 10.18
N LYS A 210 5.16 -6.57 10.84
CA LYS A 210 6.48 -6.28 10.30
C LYS A 210 6.67 -6.90 8.90
N LYS A 211 6.16 -8.10 8.66
CA LYS A 211 6.24 -8.74 7.33
C LYS A 211 5.32 -8.08 6.31
N ALA A 212 4.12 -7.67 6.72
CA ALA A 212 3.22 -6.89 5.86
C ALA A 212 3.85 -5.54 5.49
N ASP A 213 4.50 -4.85 6.43
CA ASP A 213 5.24 -3.61 6.22
C ASP A 213 6.46 -3.79 5.33
N GLU A 214 7.25 -4.85 5.51
CA GLU A 214 8.38 -5.18 4.63
C GLU A 214 7.89 -5.35 3.18
N PHE A 215 6.76 -6.05 2.98
CA PHE A 215 6.16 -6.24 1.66
C PHE A 215 5.61 -4.92 1.08
N GLN A 216 4.94 -4.11 1.91
CA GLN A 216 4.47 -2.78 1.54
C GLN A 216 5.63 -1.86 1.10
N LEU A 217 6.71 -1.82 1.89
CA LEU A 217 7.91 -1.02 1.60
C LEU A 217 8.58 -1.44 0.30
N ARG A 218 8.65 -2.75 0.02
CA ARG A 218 9.16 -3.28 -1.24
C ARG A 218 8.37 -2.74 -2.42
N VAL A 219 7.04 -2.87 -2.37
CA VAL A 219 6.14 -2.40 -3.44
C VAL A 219 6.22 -0.88 -3.60
N LEU A 220 6.19 -0.12 -2.50
CA LEU A 220 6.35 1.33 -2.52
C LEU A 220 7.67 1.76 -3.18
N GLY A 221 8.77 1.07 -2.86
CA GLY A 221 10.07 1.30 -3.48
C GLY A 221 10.06 1.02 -4.98
N ALA A 222 9.44 -0.08 -5.40
CA ALA A 222 9.37 -0.47 -6.80
C ALA A 222 8.52 0.48 -7.66
N VAL A 223 7.37 0.92 -7.15
CA VAL A 223 6.45 1.81 -7.90
C VAL A 223 6.82 3.30 -7.84
N GLY A 224 7.95 3.64 -7.22
CA GLY A 224 8.45 5.02 -7.15
C GLY A 224 7.70 5.92 -6.15
N ALA A 225 7.25 5.37 -5.02
CA ALA A 225 6.66 6.17 -3.95
C ALA A 225 7.62 7.26 -3.46
N SER A 226 7.06 8.37 -2.96
CA SER A 226 7.86 9.45 -2.41
C SER A 226 8.63 9.00 -1.16
N ARG A 227 9.78 9.65 -0.89
CA ARG A 227 10.54 9.41 0.35
C ARG A 227 9.69 9.64 1.60
N ALA A 228 8.76 10.59 1.55
CA ALA A 228 7.85 10.88 2.65
C ALA A 228 6.93 9.68 2.95
N GLU A 229 6.34 9.07 1.92
CA GLU A 229 5.47 7.89 2.08
C GLU A 229 6.24 6.67 2.58
N ILE A 230 7.41 6.39 2.00
CA ILE A 230 8.30 5.32 2.48
C ILE A 230 8.68 5.56 3.95
N SER A 231 9.02 6.80 4.31
CA SER A 231 9.38 7.17 5.68
C SER A 231 8.19 7.10 6.64
N LEU A 232 6.96 7.28 6.19
CA LEU A 232 5.77 7.09 7.02
C LEU A 232 5.65 5.62 7.44
N VAL A 233 5.83 4.68 6.50
CA VAL A 233 5.77 3.24 6.80
C VAL A 233 6.94 2.81 7.69
N ARG A 234 8.16 3.25 7.38
CA ARG A 234 9.37 2.90 8.17
C ARG A 234 9.34 3.37 9.63
N ARG A 235 8.61 4.45 9.92
CA ARG A 235 8.53 5.04 11.26
C ARG A 235 7.33 4.56 12.06
N ARG A 236 6.52 3.62 11.54
CA ARG A 236 5.42 3.04 12.29
C ARG A 236 5.96 2.32 13.52
N ASP A 237 5.27 2.50 14.64
CA ASP A 237 5.52 1.69 15.81
C ASP A 237 5.04 0.26 15.49
N PRO A 238 5.85 -0.78 15.70
CA PRO A 238 5.42 -2.17 15.53
C PRO A 238 4.23 -2.57 16.44
N ARG A 239 3.87 -1.72 17.41
CA ARG A 239 2.71 -1.86 18.30
C ARG A 239 1.53 -0.97 17.90
N ASP A 240 1.65 -0.19 16.84
CA ASP A 240 0.57 0.61 16.28
C ASP A 240 -0.41 -0.30 15.53
N LEU A 241 -1.30 -0.95 16.28
CA LEU A 241 -2.39 -1.77 15.76
C LEU A 241 -3.63 -0.93 15.43
N SER A 242 -3.45 0.36 15.13
CA SER A 242 -4.57 1.26 14.92
C SER A 242 -5.38 0.92 13.67
N VAL A 243 -6.70 1.06 13.81
CA VAL A 243 -7.70 0.71 12.79
C VAL A 243 -7.61 1.58 11.53
N SER A 244 -6.81 2.64 11.55
CA SER A 244 -6.51 3.47 10.38
C SER A 244 -5.67 2.75 9.33
N HIS A 245 -5.01 1.66 9.70
CA HIS A 245 -4.08 0.93 8.85
C HIS A 245 -4.52 -0.52 8.60
N ASP A 246 -4.74 -1.33 9.66
CA ASP A 246 -4.74 -2.80 9.49
C ASP A 246 -6.10 -3.48 9.67
N GLY A 247 -7.15 -2.68 9.87
CA GLY A 247 -8.46 -3.19 10.19
C GLY A 247 -8.59 -3.60 11.65
N SER A 248 -9.81 -3.94 12.05
CA SER A 248 -10.12 -4.21 13.45
C SER A 248 -9.64 -5.61 13.81
N TYR A 249 -8.54 -5.72 14.55
CA TYR A 249 -8.25 -6.95 15.29
C TYR A 249 -9.33 -7.14 16.35
N SER A 250 -10.34 -7.94 16.03
CA SER A 250 -11.25 -8.46 17.05
C SER A 250 -10.48 -9.52 17.83
N SER A 251 -9.74 -9.11 18.85
CA SER A 251 -9.40 -10.02 19.94
C SER A 251 -10.71 -10.39 20.61
N LYS A 252 -11.20 -11.61 20.40
CA LYS A 252 -12.22 -12.15 21.30
C LYS A 252 -11.55 -12.27 22.68
N PRO A 253 -12.08 -11.59 23.72
CA PRO A 253 -11.56 -11.73 25.08
C PRO A 253 -11.72 -13.16 25.59
#